data_AF-A0ABD0PSU8-F1
#
_entry.id   AF-A0ABD0PSU8-F1
#
_cell.length_a   1.000
_cell.length_b   1.000
_cell.length_c   1.000
_cell.angle_alpha   90.00
_cell.angle_beta   90.00
_cell.angle_gamma   90.00
#
_symmetry.space_group_name_H-M   'P 1'
#
loop_
_entity.id
_entity.type
_entity.pdbx_description
1 polymer ?
#
loop_
_entity_poly.entity_id
_entity_poly.type
_entity_poly.pdbx_seq_one_letter_code
_entity_poly.pdbx_strand_id
1 'polypeptide(L)'
;NLLANPFNCNCHLAWLSSWLRNRKIVTGNPRCQRPAFLKEIPLQDVALPDFRCQEDQDEASCTPPVQCPNECTCLETVVRCSNKHLRVLPKGIPRNVTEL
;
A
#
# COMPACT_ATOMS: atom_id res chain seq x y z
N ASN A 1 7.37 -19.84 -6.65
CA ASN A 1 6.68 -20.55 -5.55
C ASN A 1 6.04 -19.50 -4.65
N LEU A 2 4.73 -19.52 -4.43
CA LEU A 2 4.03 -18.52 -3.59
C LEU A 2 3.62 -19.08 -2.22
N LEU A 3 3.96 -20.33 -1.92
CA LEU A 3 3.70 -20.95 -0.63
C LEU A 3 4.49 -20.30 0.51
N ALA A 4 3.97 -20.44 1.74
CA ALA A 4 4.56 -19.94 2.99
C ALA A 4 4.72 -18.41 3.09
N ASN A 5 3.99 -17.64 2.29
CA ASN A 5 3.91 -16.18 2.43
C ASN A 5 2.71 -15.80 3.32
N PRO A 6 2.88 -14.92 4.32
CA PRO A 6 1.81 -14.52 5.22
C PRO A 6 0.89 -13.47 4.57
N PHE A 7 0.15 -13.86 3.53
CA PHE A 7 -0.67 -12.92 2.76
C PHE A 7 -1.76 -12.25 3.61
N ASN A 8 -1.82 -10.92 3.52
CA ASN A 8 -2.95 -10.14 3.99
C ASN A 8 -3.93 -9.92 2.84
N CYS A 9 -5.04 -10.63 2.84
CA CYS A 9 -6.06 -10.63 1.81
C CYS A 9 -7.03 -9.45 1.97
N ASN A 10 -6.49 -8.24 1.89
CA ASN A 10 -7.23 -6.99 1.88
C ASN A 10 -7.43 -6.47 0.44
N CYS A 11 -8.03 -5.29 0.30
CA CYS A 11 -8.32 -4.70 -1.01
C CYS A 11 -7.08 -4.61 -1.95
N HIS A 12 -5.88 -4.40 -1.41
CA HIS A 12 -4.64 -4.31 -2.21
C HIS A 12 -4.20 -5.64 -2.82
N LEU A 13 -4.72 -6.78 -2.35
CA LEU A 13 -4.36 -8.11 -2.86
C LEU A 13 -5.43 -8.69 -3.80
N ALA A 14 -6.55 -8.00 -4.02
CA ALA A 14 -7.65 -8.47 -4.87
C ALA A 14 -7.21 -8.79 -6.31
N TRP A 15 -6.27 -8.01 -6.86
CA TRP A 15 -5.73 -8.22 -8.20
C TRP A 15 -5.04 -9.57 -8.35
N LEU A 16 -4.33 -10.03 -7.31
CA LEU A 16 -3.57 -11.28 -7.35
C LEU A 16 -4.53 -12.48 -7.38
N SER A 17 -5.63 -12.41 -6.64
CA SER A 17 -6.72 -13.40 -6.71
C SER A 17 -7.26 -13.54 -8.13
N SER A 18 -7.58 -12.42 -8.79
CA SER A 18 -8.06 -12.40 -10.18
C SER A 18 -7.00 -12.89 -11.18
N TRP A 19 -5.74 -12.53 -10.97
CA TRP A 19 -4.65 -12.98 -11.83
C TRP A 19 -4.41 -14.49 -11.72
N LEU A 20 -4.47 -15.05 -10.51
CA LEU A 20 -4.34 -16.49 -10.27
C LEU A 20 -5.46 -17.29 -10.94
N ARG A 21 -6.72 -16.82 -10.87
CA ARG A 21 -7.86 -17.48 -11.56
C ARG A 21 -7.66 -17.55 -13.08
N ASN A 22 -7.11 -16.49 -13.67
CA ASN A 22 -6.97 -16.38 -15.12
C ASN A 22 -5.71 -17.07 -15.66
N ARG A 23 -4.76 -17.47 -14.81
CA ARG A 23 -3.49 -18.06 -15.23
C ARG A 23 -3.37 -19.49 -14.69
N LYS A 24 -3.24 -20.46 -15.59
CA LYS A 24 -2.97 -21.88 -15.25
C LYS A 24 -1.50 -22.10 -14.87
N ILE A 25 -1.04 -21.43 -13.82
CA ILE A 25 0.35 -21.53 -13.32
C ILE A 25 0.38 -22.33 -12.02
N VAL A 26 1.37 -23.22 -11.90
CA VAL A 26 1.57 -24.01 -10.67
C VAL A 26 2.30 -23.14 -9.65
N THR A 27 1.53 -22.40 -8.84
CA THR A 27 2.08 -21.51 -7.79
C THR A 27 2.04 -22.13 -6.40
N GLY A 28 1.48 -23.33 -6.26
CA GLY A 28 1.37 -24.06 -5.00
C GLY A 28 0.10 -23.77 -4.19
N ASN A 29 -0.87 -23.02 -4.73
CA ASN A 29 -2.13 -22.66 -4.05
C ASN A 29 -1.91 -21.80 -2.78
N PRO A 30 -1.49 -20.54 -2.92
CA PRO A 30 -1.25 -19.65 -1.79
C PRO A 30 -2.52 -19.41 -0.96
N ARG A 31 -2.37 -19.34 0.37
CA ARG A 31 -3.47 -19.13 1.33
C ARG A 31 -3.32 -17.81 2.06
N CYS A 32 -4.45 -17.23 2.46
CA CYS A 32 -4.52 -16.03 3.28
C CYS A 32 -4.09 -16.32 4.73
N GLN A 33 -3.29 -15.44 5.32
CA GLN A 33 -2.96 -15.47 6.75
C GLN A 33 -3.73 -14.42 7.54
N ARG A 34 -4.14 -13.33 6.88
CA ARG A 34 -5.00 -12.28 7.40
C ARG A 34 -6.00 -11.83 6.32
N PRO A 35 -7.11 -11.17 6.69
CA PRO A 35 -7.65 -11.04 8.05
C PRO A 35 -8.08 -12.38 8.66
N ALA A 36 -8.39 -12.40 9.97
CA ALA A 36 -8.68 -13.64 10.70
C ALA A 36 -9.83 -14.46 10.09
N PHE A 37 -10.85 -13.79 9.55
CA PHE A 37 -11.99 -14.45 8.89
C PHE A 37 -11.65 -15.06 7.52
N LEU A 38 -10.52 -14.70 6.91
CA LEU A 38 -10.01 -15.29 5.66
C LEU A 38 -8.85 -16.25 5.90
N LYS A 39 -8.42 -16.47 7.15
CA LYS A 39 -7.24 -17.29 7.45
C LYS A 39 -7.41 -18.71 6.88
N GLU A 40 -6.35 -19.23 6.27
CA GLU A 40 -6.28 -20.51 5.56
C GLU A 40 -7.12 -20.59 4.28
N ILE A 41 -7.91 -19.58 3.90
CA ILE A 41 -8.66 -19.61 2.64
C ILE A 41 -7.68 -19.44 1.46
N PRO A 42 -7.75 -20.27 0.40
CA PRO A 42 -6.95 -20.07 -0.80
C PRO A 42 -7.22 -18.71 -1.44
N LEU A 43 -6.16 -17.99 -1.83
CA LEU A 43 -6.25 -16.63 -2.32
C LEU A 43 -7.17 -16.51 -3.56
N GLN A 44 -7.22 -17.53 -4.40
CA GLN A 44 -8.06 -17.60 -5.60
C GLN A 44 -9.56 -17.82 -5.31
N ASP A 45 -9.90 -18.32 -4.11
CA ASP A 45 -11.27 -18.67 -3.70
C ASP A 45 -11.95 -17.58 -2.87
N VAL A 46 -11.20 -16.55 -2.44
CA VAL A 46 -11.76 -15.40 -1.73
C VAL A 46 -12.66 -14.59 -2.68
N ALA A 47 -13.86 -14.24 -2.22
CA ALA A 47 -14.81 -13.44 -2.98
C ALA A 47 -14.33 -11.97 -3.05
N LEU A 48 -14.54 -11.31 -4.20
CA LEU A 48 -14.11 -9.92 -4.42
C LEU A 48 -14.59 -8.94 -3.33
N PRO A 49 -15.84 -9.00 -2.82
CA PRO A 49 -16.31 -8.10 -1.76
C PRO A 49 -15.62 -8.27 -0.41
N ASP A 50 -14.97 -9.42 -0.16
CA ASP A 50 -14.30 -9.72 1.10
C ASP A 50 -12.89 -9.13 1.16
N PHE A 51 -12.33 -8.72 0.02
CA PHE A 51 -11.09 -7.95 -0.05
C PHE A 51 -11.35 -6.48 0.33
N ARG A 52 -11.43 -6.21 1.64
CA ARG A 52 -11.70 -4.88 2.19
C ARG A 52 -10.45 -4.29 2.83
N CYS A 53 -10.28 -2.99 2.74
CA CYS A 53 -9.29 -2.25 3.52
C CYS A 53 -10.03 -1.42 4.58
N GLN A 54 -9.43 -1.29 5.77
CA GLN A 54 -9.92 -0.36 6.78
C GLN A 54 -9.32 1.01 6.47
N GLU A 55 -10.15 2.05 6.43
CA GLU A 55 -9.75 3.43 6.07
C GLU A 55 -8.65 3.99 6.99
N ASP A 56 -8.51 3.43 8.21
CA ASP A 56 -7.52 3.87 9.19
C ASP A 56 -6.20 3.05 9.15
N GLN A 57 -6.07 2.07 8.24
CA GLN A 57 -4.90 1.19 8.12
C GLN A 57 -4.14 1.35 6.78
N ASP A 58 -4.11 2.57 6.24
CA ASP A 58 -3.21 2.95 5.14
C ASP A 58 -1.71 2.94 5.54
N GLU A 59 -1.36 2.43 6.73
CA GLU A 59 0.01 2.14 7.17
C GLU A 59 0.72 1.04 6.34
N ALA A 60 -0.04 0.27 5.55
CA ALA A 60 0.52 -0.72 4.62
C ALA A 60 0.63 -0.22 3.17
N SER A 61 0.43 1.07 2.92
CA SER A 61 0.86 1.65 1.67
C SER A 61 2.39 1.69 1.64
N CYS A 62 2.99 1.23 0.54
CA CYS A 62 4.41 1.48 0.26
C CYS A 62 4.74 2.98 0.08
N THR A 63 3.77 3.88 0.28
CA THR A 63 4.05 5.30 0.44
C THR A 63 4.51 5.55 1.88
N PRO A 64 5.76 5.97 2.10
CA PRO A 64 6.14 6.46 3.42
C PRO A 64 5.14 7.54 3.85
N PRO A 65 4.76 7.59 5.15
CA PRO A 65 3.92 8.65 5.66
C PRO A 65 4.51 9.98 5.20
N VAL A 66 3.65 10.82 4.63
CA VAL A 66 4.04 12.13 4.12
C VAL A 66 4.55 12.95 5.31
N GLN A 67 5.87 12.98 5.49
CA GLN A 67 6.51 13.81 6.50
C GLN A 67 6.97 15.09 5.83
N CYS A 68 6.48 16.23 6.33
CA CYS A 68 6.98 17.52 5.88
C CYS A 68 8.49 17.58 6.11
N PRO A 69 9.30 18.00 5.10
CA PRO A 69 10.73 18.19 5.32
C PRO A 69 10.98 19.15 6.48
N ASN A 70 11.97 18.85 7.33
CA ASN A 70 12.26 19.63 8.54
C ASN A 70 12.57 21.11 8.24
N GLU A 71 13.07 21.39 7.04
CA GLU A 71 13.41 22.74 6.61
C GLU A 71 12.20 23.50 6.03
N CYS A 72 11.04 22.87 5.87
CA CYS A 72 9.87 23.44 5.20
C CYS A 72 8.66 23.56 6.13
N THR A 73 7.67 24.33 5.69
CA THR A 73 6.35 24.44 6.33
C THR A 73 5.30 23.88 5.38
N CYS A 74 4.53 22.90 5.84
CA CYS A 74 3.48 22.27 5.05
C CYS A 74 2.09 22.70 5.55
N LEU A 75 1.24 23.15 4.64
CA LEU A 75 -0.18 23.42 4.88
C LEU A 75 -0.99 22.72 3.79
N GLU A 76 -1.77 21.71 4.17
CA GLU A 76 -2.47 20.82 3.24
C GLU A 76 -1.54 20.25 2.16
N THR A 77 -1.65 20.73 0.92
CA THR A 77 -0.86 20.34 -0.26
C THR A 77 0.21 21.36 -0.62
N VAL A 78 0.38 22.43 0.14
CA VAL A 78 1.36 23.49 -0.12
C VAL A 78 2.60 23.30 0.75
N VAL A 79 3.78 23.28 0.13
CA VAL A 79 5.06 23.09 0.83
C VAL A 79 5.93 24.33 0.63
N ARG A 80 6.15 25.11 1.70
CA ARG A 80 6.94 26.35 1.67
C ARG A 80 8.33 26.10 2.25
N CYS A 81 9.36 26.19 1.41
CA CYS A 81 10.77 25.98 1.82
C CYS A 81 11.66 27.25 1.71
N SER A 82 11.06 28.43 1.53
CA SER A 82 11.77 29.69 1.25
C SER A 82 12.67 30.19 2.40
N ASN A 83 13.75 30.91 2.06
CA ASN A 83 14.72 31.52 3.00
C ASN A 83 15.47 30.53 3.89
N LYS A 84 15.63 29.28 3.46
CA LYS A 84 16.32 28.22 4.21
C LYS A 84 17.71 27.88 3.69
N HIS A 85 18.23 28.69 2.75
CA HIS A 85 19.54 28.47 2.10
C HIS A 85 19.72 27.06 1.53
N LEU A 86 18.63 26.41 1.14
CA LEU A 86 18.65 25.09 0.54
C LEU A 86 19.34 25.17 -0.83
N ARG A 87 20.40 24.39 -1.00
CA ARG A 87 21.12 24.28 -2.28
C ARG A 87 20.54 23.18 -3.17
N VAL A 88 19.70 22.34 -2.60
CA VAL A 88 19.11 21.15 -3.24
C VAL A 88 17.71 20.96 -2.67
N LEU A 89 16.82 20.41 -3.49
CA LEU A 89 15.45 20.07 -3.08
C LEU A 89 15.49 19.02 -1.93
N PRO A 90 14.81 19.27 -0.80
CA PRO A 90 14.83 18.35 0.33
C PRO A 90 14.07 17.05 0.01
N LYS A 91 14.52 15.95 0.62
CA LYS A 91 13.84 14.65 0.50
C LYS A 91 12.57 14.67 1.35
N GLY A 92 11.55 13.94 0.94
CA GLY A 92 10.29 13.81 1.70
C GLY A 92 9.19 14.78 1.28
N ILE A 93 9.33 15.48 0.14
CA ILE A 93 8.23 16.28 -0.40
C ILE A 93 7.02 15.36 -0.70
N PRO A 94 5.82 15.68 -0.20
CA PRO A 94 4.60 14.95 -0.48
C PRO A 94 4.35 14.77 -1.98
N ARG A 95 3.75 13.64 -2.38
CA ARG A 95 3.38 13.43 -3.79
C ARG A 95 2.15 14.22 -4.23
N ASN A 96 1.34 14.68 -3.27
CA ASN A 96 0.12 15.46 -3.48
C ASN A 96 0.37 16.97 -3.45
N VAL A 97 1.62 17.42 -3.59
CA VAL A 97 1.92 18.86 -3.57
C VAL A 97 1.37 19.55 -4.80
N THR A 98 0.66 20.64 -4.58
CA THR A 98 0.11 21.51 -5.64
C THR A 98 0.99 22.76 -5.87
N GLU A 99 1.77 23.17 -4.86
CA GLU A 99 2.63 24.36 -4.91
C GLU A 99 3.91 24.16 -4.06
N LEU A 100 5.06 24.53 -4.64
CA LEU A 100 6.42 24.44 -4.06
C LEU A 100 7.10 25.81 -4.03
#